data_AF-A0A7K7EL76-F1
#
_entry.id   AF-A0A7K7EL76-F1
#
_cell.length_a   1.000
_cell.length_b   1.000
_cell.length_c   1.000
_cell.angle_alpha   90.00
_cell.angle_beta   90.00
_cell.angle_gamma   90.00
#
_symmetry.space_group_name_H-M   'P 1'
#
loop_
_entity.id
_entity.type
_entity.pdbx_description
1 polymer ?
#
loop_
_entity_poly.entity_id
_entity_poly.type
_entity_poly.pdbx_seq_one_letter_code
_entity_poly.pdbx_strand_id
1 'polypeptide(L)'
;YTGALLEEEALKKAAENGLSSPEFFELCIWLGSQIKSLSNMEESITAADGVKDVESFQLEISGFLREMACPYSSLVSGDIKDRLREKEDCLKLLLFLSTELQALKIQQSKKIKGCRLEKHSEIIQEVQAICDALGLPNSTSNGIPPLLTSVEQKIKDILSKVKNNHVGKSLLTKPLNSDQVERLEKINDALCSEYECRRRMLMKRLDVTVQSFGWSDRAKV
;
A
#
# COMPACT_ATOMS: atom_id res chain seq x y z
N TYR A 1 2.20 7.24 -12.21
CA TYR A 1 1.72 7.98 -13.38
C TYR A 1 2.79 8.98 -13.75
N THR A 2 3.09 9.09 -15.04
CA THR A 2 4.09 10.03 -15.58
C THR A 2 3.52 10.79 -16.78
N GLY A 3 2.18 10.88 -16.88
CA GLY A 3 1.48 11.53 -17.99
C GLY A 3 1.26 13.02 -17.76
N ALA A 4 0.37 13.62 -18.55
CA ALA A 4 0.20 15.08 -18.65
C ALA A 4 -0.46 15.74 -17.41
N LEU A 5 -1.23 14.98 -16.62
CA LEU A 5 -2.05 15.53 -15.53
C LEU A 5 -1.36 15.43 -14.16
N LEU A 6 -0.14 15.98 -14.05
CA LEU A 6 0.62 16.03 -12.79
C LEU A 6 0.37 17.32 -11.98
N GLU A 7 0.06 18.40 -12.68
CA GLU A 7 -0.20 19.71 -12.07
C GLU A 7 -1.70 19.92 -11.80
N GLU A 8 -2.04 20.57 -10.69
CA GLU A 8 -3.43 20.76 -10.24
C GLU A 8 -4.29 21.49 -11.29
N GLU A 9 -3.76 22.54 -11.90
CA GLU A 9 -4.50 23.34 -12.89
C GLU A 9 -4.72 22.57 -14.20
N ALA A 10 -3.78 21.72 -14.61
CA ALA A 10 -3.95 20.85 -15.77
C ALA A 10 -5.03 19.80 -15.51
N LEU A 11 -5.04 19.20 -14.31
CA LEU A 11 -6.05 18.23 -13.89
C LEU A 11 -7.45 18.86 -13.84
N LYS A 12 -7.59 20.05 -13.24
CA LYS A 12 -8.87 20.78 -13.18
C LYS A 12 -9.41 21.06 -14.57
N LYS A 13 -8.56 21.54 -15.48
CA LYS A 13 -8.93 21.82 -16.87
C LYS A 13 -9.34 20.55 -17.63
N ALA A 14 -8.63 19.44 -17.44
CA ALA A 14 -8.99 18.17 -18.05
C ALA A 14 -10.34 17.65 -17.51
N ALA A 15 -10.58 17.74 -16.20
CA ALA A 15 -11.84 17.36 -15.58
C ALA A 15 -13.02 18.26 -16.02
N GLU A 16 -12.80 19.55 -16.24
CA GLU A 16 -13.80 20.47 -16.81
C GLU A 16 -14.21 20.09 -18.22
N ASN A 17 -13.25 19.62 -19.02
CA ASN A 17 -13.51 19.16 -20.38
C ASN A 17 -14.00 17.70 -20.43
N GLY A 18 -13.98 16.97 -19.30
CA GLY A 18 -14.48 15.61 -19.14
C GLY A 18 -14.09 14.67 -20.28
N LEU A 19 -15.09 13.98 -20.84
CA LEU A 19 -14.94 13.06 -21.98
C LEU A 19 -14.67 13.76 -23.33
N SER A 20 -14.34 15.06 -23.34
CA SER A 20 -13.77 15.72 -24.52
C SER A 20 -12.25 15.89 -24.41
N SER A 21 -11.66 15.74 -23.21
CA SER A 21 -10.22 15.82 -23.00
C SER A 21 -9.55 14.45 -23.24
N PRO A 22 -8.62 14.34 -24.20
CA PRO A 22 -7.87 13.10 -24.40
C PRO A 22 -6.98 12.77 -23.19
N GLU A 23 -6.47 13.77 -22.48
CA GLU A 23 -5.67 13.58 -21.28
C GLU A 23 -6.50 12.95 -20.14
N PHE A 24 -7.78 13.32 -20.02
CA PHE A 24 -8.71 12.74 -19.06
C PHE A 24 -8.99 11.26 -19.37
N PHE A 25 -9.21 10.93 -20.65
CA PHE A 25 -9.35 9.54 -21.11
C PHE A 25 -8.13 8.69 -20.73
N GLU A 26 -6.94 9.15 -21.10
CA GLU A 26 -5.68 8.45 -20.84
C GLU A 26 -5.46 8.23 -19.34
N LEU A 27 -5.81 9.20 -18.50
CA LEU A 27 -5.71 9.04 -17.05
C LEU A 27 -6.67 7.96 -16.52
N CYS A 28 -7.93 7.94 -17.00
CA CYS A 28 -8.91 6.92 -16.59
C CYS A 28 -8.48 5.51 -17.02
N ILE A 29 -8.00 5.37 -18.27
CA ILE A 29 -7.45 4.11 -18.80
C ILE A 29 -6.23 3.67 -17.98
N TRP A 30 -5.31 4.60 -17.69
CA TRP A 30 -4.13 4.30 -16.89
C TRP A 30 -4.54 3.82 -15.49
N LEU A 31 -5.41 4.55 -14.78
CA LEU A 31 -5.90 4.14 -13.46
C LEU A 31 -6.58 2.77 -13.50
N GLY A 32 -7.48 2.55 -14.45
CA GLY A 32 -8.17 1.26 -14.64
C GLY A 32 -7.19 0.10 -14.87
N SER A 33 -6.18 0.30 -15.73
CA SER A 33 -5.15 -0.71 -16.01
C SER A 33 -4.32 -1.07 -14.77
N GLN A 34 -4.00 -0.07 -13.93
CA GLN A 34 -3.25 -0.29 -12.70
C GLN A 34 -4.10 -1.06 -11.69
N ILE A 35 -5.37 -0.71 -11.53
CA ILE A 35 -6.31 -1.42 -10.66
C ILE A 35 -6.43 -2.89 -11.12
N LYS A 36 -6.70 -3.12 -12.41
CA LYS A 36 -6.84 -4.46 -13.00
C LYS A 36 -5.58 -5.32 -12.84
N SER A 37 -4.39 -4.72 -12.84
CA SER A 37 -3.15 -5.46 -12.59
C SER A 37 -3.01 -5.97 -11.15
N LEU A 38 -3.76 -5.38 -10.21
CA LEU A 38 -3.71 -5.66 -8.78
C LEU A 38 -4.96 -6.41 -8.27
N SER A 39 -6.02 -6.48 -9.05
CA SER A 39 -7.28 -7.13 -8.73
C SER A 39 -7.60 -8.25 -9.74
N ASN A 40 -8.41 -9.23 -9.33
CA ASN A 40 -8.91 -10.28 -10.24
C ASN A 40 -10.24 -9.85 -10.88
N MET A 41 -10.24 -8.67 -11.50
CA MET A 41 -11.43 -8.08 -12.12
C MET A 41 -11.63 -8.56 -13.55
N GLU A 42 -12.90 -8.74 -13.93
CA GLU A 42 -13.29 -9.08 -15.30
C GLU A 42 -13.34 -7.83 -16.18
N GLU A 43 -13.93 -6.74 -15.68
CA GLU A 43 -14.11 -5.50 -16.42
C GLU A 43 -12.79 -4.75 -16.66
N SER A 44 -12.73 -3.95 -17.72
CA SER A 44 -11.59 -3.07 -18.01
C SER A 44 -12.04 -1.78 -18.65
N ILE A 45 -11.28 -0.72 -18.40
CA ILE A 45 -11.35 0.54 -19.12
C ILE A 45 -10.28 0.50 -20.20
N THR A 46 -10.67 0.46 -21.47
CA THR A 46 -9.77 0.26 -22.60
C THR A 46 -9.65 1.50 -23.49
N ALA A 47 -8.53 1.61 -24.20
CA ALA A 47 -8.37 2.57 -25.29
C ALA A 47 -9.04 1.97 -26.53
N ALA A 48 -10.22 2.49 -26.93
CA ALA A 48 -10.88 2.02 -28.13
C ALA A 48 -10.04 2.35 -29.39
N ASP A 49 -9.90 1.38 -30.29
CA ASP A 49 -9.23 1.53 -31.58
C ASP A 49 -9.99 2.53 -32.47
N GLY A 50 -9.47 3.76 -32.55
CA GLY A 50 -9.69 4.71 -33.66
C GLY A 50 -11.05 5.40 -33.77
N VAL A 51 -12.13 4.88 -33.18
CA VAL A 51 -13.43 5.57 -33.10
C VAL A 51 -13.73 5.86 -31.63
N LYS A 52 -13.64 7.14 -31.26
CA LYS A 52 -14.00 7.64 -29.92
C LYS A 52 -15.51 7.56 -29.71
N ASP A 53 -16.03 6.35 -29.51
CA ASP A 53 -17.39 6.20 -29.03
C ASP A 53 -17.43 6.47 -27.53
N VAL A 54 -17.87 7.68 -27.19
CA VAL A 54 -18.01 8.16 -25.82
C VAL A 54 -18.99 7.27 -25.05
N GLU A 55 -20.03 6.75 -25.69
CA GLU A 55 -21.04 5.90 -25.04
C GLU A 55 -20.45 4.54 -24.66
N SER A 56 -19.69 3.91 -25.57
CA SER A 56 -18.95 2.68 -25.26
C SER A 56 -17.99 2.86 -24.09
N PHE A 57 -17.24 3.97 -24.05
CA PHE A 57 -16.32 4.24 -22.93
C PHE A 57 -17.06 4.48 -21.60
N GLN A 58 -18.18 5.20 -21.63
CA GLN A 58 -19.03 5.38 -20.46
C GLN A 58 -19.59 4.04 -19.95
N LEU A 59 -19.92 3.11 -20.84
CA LEU A 59 -20.36 1.76 -20.48
C LEU A 59 -19.25 0.95 -19.81
N GLU A 60 -18.03 0.97 -20.37
CA GLU A 60 -16.85 0.32 -19.76
C GLU A 60 -16.58 0.86 -18.35
N ILE A 61 -16.55 2.19 -18.18
CA ILE A 61 -16.40 2.80 -16.85
C ILE A 61 -17.53 2.36 -15.93
N SER A 62 -18.77 2.33 -16.41
CA SER A 62 -19.93 1.96 -15.59
C SER A 62 -19.88 0.50 -15.14
N GLY A 63 -19.47 -0.43 -16.01
CA GLY A 63 -19.24 -1.83 -15.68
C GLY A 63 -18.13 -1.97 -14.65
N PHE A 64 -16.98 -1.33 -14.91
CA PHE A 64 -15.82 -1.31 -14.03
C PHE A 64 -16.15 -0.79 -12.62
N LEU A 65 -16.86 0.34 -12.54
CA LEU A 65 -17.28 0.93 -11.27
C LEU A 65 -18.30 0.06 -10.53
N ARG A 66 -19.18 -0.64 -11.23
CA ARG A 66 -20.16 -1.54 -10.62
C ARG A 66 -19.49 -2.77 -10.02
N GLU A 67 -18.51 -3.35 -10.72
CA GLU A 67 -17.71 -4.47 -10.20
C GLU A 67 -16.91 -4.05 -8.95
N MET A 68 -16.38 -2.82 -8.94
CA MET A 68 -15.71 -2.22 -7.77
C MET A 68 -16.66 -1.75 -6.66
N ALA A 69 -17.98 -1.97 -6.79
CA ALA A 69 -19.00 -1.51 -5.85
C ALA A 69 -18.92 0.00 -5.53
N CYS A 70 -18.70 0.83 -6.56
CA CYS A 70 -18.60 2.28 -6.43
C CYS A 70 -19.85 2.88 -5.74
N PRO A 71 -19.68 3.69 -4.68
CA PRO A 71 -20.79 4.21 -3.89
C PRO A 71 -21.49 5.42 -4.55
N TYR A 72 -20.89 6.02 -5.58
CA TYR A 72 -21.42 7.21 -6.23
C TYR A 72 -22.49 6.82 -7.25
N SER A 73 -23.76 6.93 -6.85
CA SER A 73 -24.91 6.63 -7.72
C SER A 73 -24.92 7.44 -9.02
N SER A 74 -24.41 8.68 -9.01
CA SER A 74 -24.28 9.52 -10.22
C SER A 74 -23.35 8.94 -11.28
N LEU A 75 -22.44 8.02 -10.90
CA LEU A 75 -21.50 7.40 -11.82
C LEU A 75 -21.95 6.01 -12.32
N VAL A 76 -22.86 5.34 -11.62
CA VAL A 76 -23.25 3.94 -11.92
C VAL A 76 -24.72 3.75 -12.28
N SER A 77 -25.56 4.74 -11.99
CA SER A 77 -27.02 4.71 -12.19
C SER A 77 -27.50 5.86 -13.10
N GLY A 78 -28.76 5.81 -13.54
CA GLY A 78 -29.33 6.81 -14.46
C GLY A 78 -28.97 6.58 -15.93
N ASP A 79 -29.33 7.53 -16.80
CA ASP A 79 -29.01 7.47 -18.24
C ASP A 79 -27.49 7.55 -18.44
N ILE A 80 -26.95 6.73 -19.33
CA ILE A 80 -25.52 6.68 -19.64
C ILE A 80 -25.04 8.02 -20.22
N LYS A 81 -25.90 8.70 -20.99
CA LYS A 81 -25.56 9.94 -21.71
C LYS A 81 -25.37 11.14 -20.79
N ASP A 82 -25.86 11.05 -19.55
CA ASP A 82 -25.78 12.12 -18.56
C ASP A 82 -24.55 11.98 -17.64
N ARG A 83 -23.86 10.83 -17.66
CA ARG A 83 -22.73 10.55 -16.77
C ARG A 83 -21.46 11.26 -17.23
N LEU A 84 -20.64 11.69 -16.28
CA LEU A 84 -19.33 12.33 -16.54
C LEU A 84 -19.41 13.58 -17.43
N ARG A 85 -20.56 14.28 -17.41
CA ARG A 85 -20.72 15.60 -18.04
C ARG A 85 -20.21 16.72 -17.15
N GLU A 86 -20.54 16.64 -15.87
CA GLU A 86 -20.17 17.65 -14.89
C GLU A 86 -18.75 17.41 -14.39
N LYS A 87 -18.00 18.51 -14.23
CA LYS A 87 -16.65 18.49 -13.64
C LYS A 87 -16.62 17.71 -12.32
N GLU A 88 -17.65 17.88 -11.50
CA GLU A 88 -17.77 17.23 -10.20
C GLU A 88 -17.81 15.70 -10.32
N ASP A 89 -18.52 15.16 -11.31
CA ASP A 89 -18.60 13.72 -11.53
C ASP A 89 -17.28 13.17 -12.10
N CYS A 90 -16.60 13.92 -12.97
CA CYS A 90 -15.25 13.59 -13.42
C CYS A 90 -14.25 13.54 -12.24
N LEU A 91 -14.33 14.49 -11.31
CA LEU A 91 -13.48 14.50 -10.12
C LEU A 91 -13.81 13.36 -9.15
N LYS A 92 -15.11 13.05 -8.93
CA LYS A 92 -15.51 11.87 -8.13
C LYS A 92 -14.96 10.58 -8.71
N LEU A 93 -15.01 10.42 -10.04
CA LEU A 93 -14.44 9.26 -10.72
C LEU A 93 -12.94 9.15 -10.43
N LEU A 94 -12.17 10.23 -10.65
CA LEU A 94 -10.73 10.23 -10.44
C LEU A 94 -10.35 10.00 -8.98
N LEU A 95 -11.09 10.62 -8.05
CA LEU A 95 -10.92 10.41 -6.62
C LEU A 95 -11.12 8.93 -6.29
N PHE A 96 -12.25 8.36 -6.70
CA PHE A 96 -12.58 6.95 -6.45
C PHE A 96 -11.50 6.01 -6.98
N LEU A 97 -11.18 6.09 -8.26
CA LEU A 97 -10.17 5.22 -8.88
C LEU A 97 -8.80 5.37 -8.22
N SER A 98 -8.41 6.59 -7.87
CA SER A 98 -7.12 6.83 -7.20
C SER A 98 -7.09 6.25 -5.79
N THR A 99 -8.16 6.41 -5.01
CA THR A 99 -8.24 5.87 -3.65
C THR A 99 -8.32 4.34 -3.66
N GLU A 100 -9.05 3.74 -4.59
CA GLU A 100 -9.11 2.29 -4.76
C GLU A 100 -7.76 1.72 -5.18
N LEU A 101 -7.05 2.37 -6.12
CA LEU A 101 -5.70 1.97 -6.49
C LEU A 101 -4.73 2.03 -5.30
N GLN A 102 -4.82 3.09 -4.48
CA GLN A 102 -4.03 3.21 -3.26
C GLN A 102 -4.36 2.09 -2.26
N ALA A 103 -5.64 1.81 -2.04
CA ALA A 103 -6.10 0.73 -1.15
C ALA A 103 -5.59 -0.64 -1.61
N LEU A 104 -5.69 -0.95 -2.91
CA LEU A 104 -5.19 -2.19 -3.49
C LEU A 104 -3.67 -2.31 -3.35
N LYS A 105 -2.90 -1.25 -3.57
CA LYS A 105 -1.45 -1.25 -3.35
C LYS A 105 -1.09 -1.50 -1.88
N ILE A 106 -1.82 -0.87 -0.95
CA ILE A 106 -1.63 -1.11 0.48
C ILE A 106 -1.95 -2.58 0.80
N GLN A 107 -3.06 -3.11 0.30
CA GLN A 107 -3.46 -4.50 0.54
C GLN A 107 -2.46 -5.49 -0.05
N GLN A 108 -1.95 -5.25 -1.25
CA GLN A 108 -0.90 -6.06 -1.85
C GLN A 108 0.39 -6.00 -1.02
N SER A 109 0.80 -4.80 -0.57
CA SER A 109 1.97 -4.66 0.31
C SER A 109 1.82 -5.36 1.66
N LYS A 110 0.59 -5.50 2.17
CA LYS A 110 0.28 -6.27 3.40
C LYS A 110 0.23 -7.77 3.14
N LYS A 111 -0.34 -8.20 2.01
CA LYS A 111 -0.34 -9.60 1.58
C LYS A 111 1.10 -10.09 1.36
N ILE A 112 1.96 -9.19 0.87
CA ILE A 112 3.40 -9.40 0.70
C ILE A 112 4.18 -9.46 2.04
N LYS A 113 3.52 -9.12 3.15
CA LYS A 113 4.09 -9.22 4.51
C LYS A 113 3.50 -10.36 5.32
N GLY A 114 2.66 -11.20 4.70
CA GLY A 114 1.78 -12.13 5.39
C GLY A 114 1.81 -13.55 4.84
N CYS A 115 2.46 -13.81 3.70
CA CYS A 115 2.51 -15.14 3.11
C CYS A 115 3.69 -15.93 3.68
N ARG A 116 3.46 -17.16 4.13
CA ARG A 116 4.49 -18.01 4.76
C ARG A 116 5.67 -18.39 3.83
N LEU A 117 5.55 -18.16 2.52
CA LEU A 117 6.64 -18.27 1.53
C LEU A 117 7.54 -17.01 1.50
N GLU A 118 7.05 -15.87 2.01
CA GLU A 118 7.81 -14.61 2.14
C GLU A 118 8.77 -14.59 3.30
N LYS A 119 8.65 -15.46 4.31
CA LYS A 119 9.67 -15.51 5.38
C LYS A 119 11.08 -15.61 4.79
N HIS A 120 11.26 -16.38 3.71
CA HIS A 120 12.58 -16.50 3.09
C HIS A 120 12.99 -15.24 2.30
N SER A 121 12.05 -14.55 1.65
CA SER A 121 12.30 -13.31 0.90
C SER A 121 12.48 -12.10 1.82
N GLU A 122 11.68 -11.98 2.88
CA GLU A 122 11.80 -11.00 3.97
C GLU A 122 13.12 -11.20 4.70
N ILE A 123 13.48 -12.44 5.07
CA ILE A 123 14.80 -12.70 5.68
C ILE A 123 15.92 -12.26 4.75
N ILE A 124 15.83 -12.53 3.43
CA ILE A 124 16.82 -12.06 2.46
C ILE A 124 16.86 -10.53 2.40
N GLN A 125 15.71 -9.86 2.40
CA GLN A 125 15.62 -8.39 2.38
C GLN A 125 16.15 -7.74 3.67
N GLU A 126 15.84 -8.31 4.83
CA GLU A 126 16.33 -7.84 6.13
C GLU A 126 17.86 -8.03 6.22
N VAL A 127 18.37 -9.20 5.81
CA VAL A 127 19.81 -9.44 5.74
C VAL A 127 20.47 -8.49 4.75
N GLN A 128 19.81 -8.17 3.63
CA GLN A 128 20.30 -7.20 2.66
C GLN A 128 20.32 -5.77 3.25
N ALA A 129 19.29 -5.36 3.97
CA ALA A 129 19.24 -4.07 4.66
C ALA A 129 20.36 -3.95 5.72
N ILE A 130 20.66 -5.04 6.44
CA ILE A 130 21.81 -5.11 7.34
C ILE A 130 23.12 -4.94 6.57
N CYS A 131 23.27 -5.59 5.41
CA CYS A 131 24.46 -5.47 4.58
C CYS A 131 24.64 -4.04 4.06
N ASP A 132 23.58 -3.41 3.57
CA ASP A 132 23.58 -2.03 3.08
C ASP A 132 23.98 -1.06 4.21
N ALA A 133 23.38 -1.21 5.40
CA ALA A 133 23.71 -0.40 6.58
C ALA A 133 25.17 -0.58 7.03
N LEU A 134 25.74 -1.76 6.85
CA LEU A 134 27.14 -2.07 7.16
C LEU A 134 28.11 -1.78 6.01
N GLY A 135 27.61 -1.37 4.84
CA GLY A 135 28.39 -1.12 3.62
C GLY A 135 29.06 -2.38 3.06
N LEU A 136 28.40 -3.54 3.18
CA LEU A 136 28.86 -4.83 2.62
C LEU A 136 28.34 -5.00 1.19
N PRO A 137 29.13 -5.60 0.28
CA PRO A 137 28.70 -5.83 -1.10
C PRO A 137 27.59 -6.91 -1.17
N ASN A 138 26.61 -6.69 -2.04
CA ASN A 138 25.43 -7.56 -2.20
C ASN A 138 25.86 -8.86 -2.89
N SER A 139 26.19 -9.89 -2.11
CA SER A 139 26.51 -11.22 -2.64
C SER A 139 25.25 -12.08 -2.74
N THR A 140 24.32 -11.72 -3.63
CA THR A 140 23.12 -12.52 -3.94
C THR A 140 23.44 -13.92 -4.49
N SER A 141 24.71 -14.18 -4.83
CA SER A 141 25.17 -15.43 -5.46
C SER A 141 25.51 -16.57 -4.49
N ASN A 142 25.85 -16.30 -3.22
CA ASN A 142 26.51 -17.30 -2.35
C ASN A 142 25.64 -17.84 -1.19
N GLY A 143 24.35 -17.49 -1.16
CA GLY A 143 23.43 -17.91 -0.11
C GLY A 143 23.59 -17.15 1.23
N ILE A 144 22.67 -17.37 2.16
CA ILE A 144 22.55 -16.62 3.43
C ILE A 144 23.67 -16.92 4.45
N PRO A 145 24.11 -18.18 4.67
CA PRO A 145 25.09 -18.45 5.73
C PRO A 145 26.44 -17.72 5.56
N PRO A 146 27.06 -17.67 4.36
CA PRO A 146 28.30 -16.89 4.16
C PRO A 146 28.11 -15.38 4.35
N LEU A 147 26.91 -14.87 4.04
CA LEU A 147 26.56 -13.47 4.23
C LEU A 147 26.50 -13.12 5.72
N LEU A 148 25.88 -13.97 6.55
CA LEU A 148 25.83 -13.81 8.00
C LEU A 148 27.24 -13.84 8.63
N THR A 149 28.14 -14.71 8.15
CA THR A 149 29.54 -14.69 8.59
C THR A 149 30.22 -13.37 8.26
N SER A 150 29.96 -12.82 7.07
CA SER A 150 30.54 -11.53 6.65
C SER A 150 30.00 -10.36 7.50
N VAL A 151 28.70 -10.39 7.82
CA VAL A 151 28.05 -9.46 8.75
C VAL A 151 28.68 -9.54 10.14
N GLU A 152 28.85 -10.75 10.68
CA GLU A 152 29.48 -10.97 11.99
C GLU A 152 30.90 -10.40 12.04
N GLN A 153 31.71 -10.66 11.02
CA GLN A 153 33.08 -10.13 10.93
C GLN A 153 33.07 -8.61 10.88
N LYS A 154 32.22 -8.01 10.05
CA LYS A 154 32.11 -6.54 9.94
C LYS A 154 31.70 -5.90 11.26
N ILE A 155 30.76 -6.51 11.99
CA ILE A 155 30.35 -6.05 13.33
C ILE A 155 31.53 -6.11 14.30
N LYS A 156 32.27 -7.23 14.35
CA LYS A 156 33.49 -7.36 15.19
C LYS A 156 34.53 -6.29 14.85
N ASP A 157 34.71 -6.00 13.56
CA ASP A 157 35.64 -4.99 13.05
C ASP A 157 35.24 -3.56 13.42
N ILE A 158 33.94 -3.26 13.44
CA ILE A 158 33.41 -1.97 13.88
C ILE A 158 33.56 -1.86 15.40
N LEU A 159 33.19 -2.90 16.14
CA LEU A 159 33.29 -2.91 17.61
C LEU A 159 34.73 -2.73 18.10
N SER A 160 35.73 -3.27 17.40
CA SER A 160 37.15 -3.10 17.76
C SER A 160 37.66 -1.66 17.58
N LYS A 161 37.02 -0.87 16.72
CA LYS A 161 37.37 0.54 16.44
C LYS A 161 36.69 1.52 17.39
N VAL A 162 35.73 1.05 18.17
CA VAL A 162 34.92 1.88 19.07
C VAL A 162 35.39 1.64 20.52
N LYS A 163 35.33 2.69 21.37
CA LYS A 163 35.70 2.57 22.79
C LYS A 163 34.84 1.50 23.48
N ASN A 164 35.45 0.73 24.37
CA ASN A 164 34.82 -0.40 25.10
C ASN A 164 33.52 -0.05 25.87
N ASN A 165 33.22 1.22 26.08
CA ASN A 165 32.02 1.70 26.80
C ASN A 165 30.88 2.15 25.88
N HIS A 166 31.04 2.07 24.55
CA HIS A 166 30.03 2.55 23.61
C HIS A 166 28.85 1.58 23.44
N VAL A 167 29.09 0.28 23.66
CA VAL A 167 28.05 -0.74 23.70
C VAL A 167 27.91 -1.19 25.15
N GLY A 168 26.69 -1.17 25.68
CA GLY A 168 26.40 -1.61 27.04
C GLY A 168 26.78 -3.07 27.27
N LYS A 169 26.90 -3.48 28.54
CA LYS A 169 27.14 -4.88 28.90
C LYS A 169 26.00 -5.76 28.37
N SER A 170 26.34 -6.91 27.80
CA SER A 170 25.33 -7.88 27.36
C SER A 170 24.43 -8.28 28.53
N LEU A 171 23.12 -8.23 28.32
CA LEU A 171 22.12 -8.68 29.29
C LEU A 171 22.09 -10.22 29.38
N LEU A 172 22.46 -10.90 28.29
CA LEU A 172 22.55 -12.36 28.20
C LEU A 172 23.99 -12.77 27.95
N THR A 173 24.61 -13.39 28.95
CA THR A 173 26.01 -13.83 28.90
C THR A 173 26.19 -15.35 28.82
N LYS A 174 25.11 -16.11 29.05
CA LYS A 174 25.09 -17.57 28.99
C LYS A 174 24.16 -18.03 27.87
N PRO A 175 24.53 -19.08 27.12
CA PRO A 175 23.63 -19.67 26.16
C PRO A 175 22.42 -20.25 26.89
N LEU A 176 21.25 -20.11 26.27
CA LEU A 176 20.01 -20.68 26.80
C LEU A 176 19.93 -22.16 26.42
N ASN A 177 19.44 -22.99 27.34
CA ASN A 177 19.07 -24.36 27.02
C ASN A 177 17.68 -24.43 26.34
N SER A 178 17.32 -25.60 25.82
CA SER A 178 16.06 -25.79 25.06
C SER A 178 14.82 -25.33 25.84
N ASP A 179 14.71 -25.70 27.12
CA ASP A 179 13.56 -25.34 27.96
C ASP A 179 13.48 -23.83 28.22
N GLN A 180 14.63 -23.17 28.36
CA GLN A 180 14.71 -21.72 28.53
C GLN A 180 14.33 -20.97 27.26
N VAL A 181 14.72 -21.48 26.09
CA VAL A 181 14.33 -20.91 24.79
C VAL A 181 12.81 -21.02 24.62
N GLU A 182 12.23 -22.19 24.87
CA GLU A 182 10.77 -22.39 24.77
C GLU A 182 10.02 -21.44 25.72
N ARG A 183 10.53 -21.25 26.94
CA ARG A 183 9.93 -20.32 27.91
C ARG A 183 10.06 -18.86 27.44
N LEU A 184 11.19 -18.49 26.84
CA LEU A 184 11.38 -17.14 26.30
C LEU A 184 10.42 -16.88 25.13
N GLU A 185 10.22 -17.85 24.25
CA GLU A 185 9.26 -17.77 23.15
C GLU A 185 7.83 -17.56 23.68
N LYS A 186 7.41 -18.33 24.70
CA LYS A 186 6.10 -18.13 25.36
C LYS A 186 5.92 -16.73 25.94
N ILE A 187 6.96 -16.16 26.56
CA ILE A 187 6.93 -14.80 27.08
C ILE A 187 6.80 -13.79 25.93
N ASN A 188 7.58 -13.98 24.86
CA ASN A 188 7.52 -13.13 23.68
C ASN A 188 6.12 -13.16 23.02
N ASP A 189 5.51 -14.33 22.89
CA ASP A 189 4.18 -14.48 22.31
C ASP A 189 3.10 -13.78 23.14
N ALA A 190 3.20 -13.87 24.47
CA ALA A 190 2.31 -13.16 25.39
C ALA A 190 2.46 -11.64 25.25
N LEU A 191 3.70 -11.13 25.21
CA LEU A 191 3.98 -9.69 25.04
C LEU A 191 3.51 -9.17 23.68
N CYS A 192 3.76 -9.92 22.60
CA CYS A 192 3.27 -9.57 21.26
C CYS A 192 1.73 -9.49 21.25
N SER A 193 1.06 -10.48 21.84
CA SER A 193 -0.40 -10.50 21.93
C SER A 193 -0.96 -9.31 22.71
N GLU A 194 -0.32 -8.95 23.84
CA GLU A 194 -0.70 -7.78 24.63
C GLU A 194 -0.49 -6.48 23.84
N TYR A 195 0.66 -6.33 23.18
CA TYR A 195 0.97 -5.16 22.37
C TYR A 195 -0.02 -4.98 21.21
N GLU A 196 -0.37 -6.07 20.52
CA GLU A 196 -1.40 -6.04 19.48
C GLU A 196 -2.77 -5.65 20.02
N CYS A 197 -3.16 -6.19 21.17
CA CYS A 197 -4.39 -5.82 21.85
C CYS A 197 -4.42 -4.32 22.17
N ARG A 198 -3.34 -3.80 22.77
CA ARG A 198 -3.19 -2.38 23.10
C ARG A 198 -3.25 -1.51 21.85
N ARG A 199 -2.58 -1.90 20.76
CA ARG A 199 -2.61 -1.18 19.48
C ARG A 199 -4.03 -1.12 18.91
N ARG A 200 -4.76 -2.25 18.89
CA ARG A 200 -6.16 -2.28 18.45
C ARG A 200 -7.07 -1.41 19.32
N MET A 201 -6.89 -1.46 20.63
CA MET A 201 -7.65 -0.63 21.57
C MET A 201 -7.40 0.86 21.35
N LEU A 202 -6.14 1.28 21.15
CA LEU A 202 -5.79 2.67 20.84
C LEU A 202 -6.41 3.14 19.52
N MET A 203 -6.37 2.31 18.47
CA MET A 203 -7.01 2.62 17.19
C MET A 203 -8.52 2.73 17.33
N LYS A 204 -9.16 1.79 18.02
CA LYS A 204 -10.62 1.85 18.25
C LYS A 204 -11.02 3.07 19.05
N ARG A 205 -10.22 3.47 20.05
CA ARG A 205 -10.45 4.70 20.82
C ARG A 205 -10.36 5.93 19.94
N LEU A 206 -9.39 5.99 19.01
CA LEU A 206 -9.29 7.05 18.02
C LEU A 206 -10.56 7.11 17.16
N ASP A 207 -10.99 5.97 16.62
CA ASP A 207 -12.20 5.90 15.78
C ASP A 207 -13.44 6.40 16.52
N VAL A 208 -13.67 5.93 17.75
CA VAL A 208 -14.82 6.35 18.57
C VAL A 208 -14.74 7.84 18.91
N THR A 209 -13.54 8.37 19.15
CA THR A 209 -13.34 9.81 19.38
C THR A 209 -13.71 10.61 18.14
N VAL A 210 -13.27 10.19 16.95
CA VAL A 210 -13.64 10.83 15.68
C VAL A 210 -15.15 10.77 15.45
N GLN A 211 -15.76 9.59 15.67
CA GLN A 211 -17.21 9.40 15.51
C GLN A 211 -18.04 10.29 16.45
N SER A 212 -17.54 10.54 17.67
CA SER A 212 -18.25 11.39 18.65
C SER A 212 -18.46 12.83 18.19
N PHE A 213 -17.58 13.38 17.33
CA PHE A 213 -17.77 14.72 16.77
C PHE A 213 -19.01 14.82 15.87
N GLY A 214 -19.38 13.73 15.20
CA GLY A 214 -20.58 13.64 14.37
C GLY A 214 -21.89 13.50 15.16
N TRP A 215 -21.81 13.28 16.48
CA TRP A 215 -23.01 13.10 17.33
C TRP A 215 -23.52 14.42 17.94
N SER A 216 -22.77 15.51 17.81
CA SER A 216 -23.23 16.82 18.27
C SER A 216 -24.38 17.32 17.39
N ASP A 217 -25.39 17.94 17.99
CA ASP A 217 -26.50 18.54 17.23
C ASP A 217 -26.04 19.67 16.29
N ARG A 218 -24.84 20.22 16.51
CA ARG A 218 -24.20 21.19 15.60
C ARG A 218 -23.58 20.55 14.35
N ALA A 219 -23.34 19.24 14.36
CA ALA A 219 -22.75 18.48 13.26
C ALA A 219 -23.78 17.69 12.44
N LYS A 220 -25.06 17.66 12.87
CA LYS A 220 -26.18 17.13 12.08
C LYS A 220 -26.54 18.18 11.03
N VAL A 221 -26.08 17.98 9.79
CA VAL A 221 -26.52 18.71 8.59
C VAL A 221 -27.77 18.06 8.03
#